data_AF-A0A7V4SUI0-F1
#
_entry.id   AF-A0A7V4SUI0-F1
#
_cell.length_a   1.000
_cell.length_b   1.000
_cell.length_c   1.000
_cell.angle_alpha   90.00
_cell.angle_beta   90.00
_cell.angle_gamma   90.00
#
_symmetry.space_group_name_H-M   'P 1'
#
loop_
_entity.id
_entity.type
_entity.pdbx_description
1 polymer ?
#
loop_
_entity_poly.entity_id
_entity_poly.type
_entity_poly.pdbx_seq_one_letter_code
_entity_poly.pdbx_strand_id
1 'polypeptide(L)'
;MRSSFVGRLREHEAAKPIKGKAQAVSAVSTKSPDAAEEHNRRGSQLFDDGDIGGAIREFQAAIDLDPQNASYHCNLAIAYDANEQDSEALVEYEKALRLDPNDLTALLSVGYLYNENDQPERAIQYWNRILEIAPDSAEAQEAMENLRHLQEL
;
A
#
# COMPACT_ATOMS: atom_id res chain seq x y z
N MET A 1 25.75 62.55 19.41
CA MET A 1 25.39 63.16 20.71
C MET A 1 24.54 62.17 21.49
N ARG A 2 24.67 62.24 22.82
CA ARG A 2 24.09 61.37 23.85
C ARG A 2 22.56 61.22 23.76
N SER A 3 22.06 60.07 24.18
CA SER A 3 20.96 59.85 25.14
C SER A 3 20.35 58.47 24.85
N SER A 4 20.63 57.42 25.63
CA SER A 4 20.20 57.20 27.01
C SER A 4 18.68 57.32 27.19
N PHE A 5 18.09 56.20 27.62
CA PHE A 5 17.27 56.10 28.85
C PHE A 5 15.82 55.60 28.65
N VAL A 6 15.46 54.68 29.56
CA VAL A 6 14.10 54.23 29.97
C VAL A 6 13.36 53.32 28.99
N GLY A 7 12.81 52.18 29.39
CA GLY A 7 12.67 51.59 30.71
C GLY A 7 12.04 50.21 30.57
N ARG A 8 12.45 49.32 31.47
CA ARG A 8 11.78 48.04 31.68
C ARG A 8 10.45 48.26 32.39
N LEU A 9 9.53 47.33 32.12
CA LEU A 9 8.40 46.90 32.95
C LEU A 9 7.14 47.78 32.92
N ARG A 10 6.18 47.34 32.09
CA ARG A 10 4.83 47.10 32.60
C ARG A 10 4.46 45.65 32.32
N GLU A 11 4.25 44.94 33.42
CA GLU A 11 3.74 43.58 33.48
C GLU A 11 2.28 43.60 33.03
N HIS A 12 1.90 42.72 32.11
CA HIS A 12 0.55 42.19 32.04
C HIS A 12 0.68 40.69 31.78
N GLU A 13 0.53 39.96 32.88
CA GLU A 13 -0.08 38.64 33.01
C GLU A 13 0.20 37.58 31.94
N ALA A 14 0.84 36.52 32.42
CA ALA A 14 1.05 35.26 31.74
C ALA A 14 -0.26 34.60 31.27
N ALA A 15 -0.47 34.55 29.96
CA ALA A 15 -1.20 33.45 29.35
C ALA A 15 -0.22 32.30 29.12
N LYS A 16 -0.44 31.16 29.79
CA LYS A 16 0.33 29.93 29.53
C LYS A 16 0.17 29.51 28.07
N PRO A 17 1.25 29.32 27.29
CA PRO A 17 1.13 28.72 25.97
C PRO A 17 0.70 27.26 26.13
N ILE A 18 -0.48 26.99 25.60
CA ILE A 18 -1.07 25.68 25.37
C ILE A 18 -0.05 24.82 24.61
N LYS A 19 0.31 23.65 25.16
CA LYS A 19 1.12 22.64 24.48
C LYS A 19 0.32 22.11 23.28
N GLY A 20 0.62 22.61 22.10
CA GLY A 20 0.14 22.11 20.81
C GLY A 20 1.32 22.11 19.85
N LYS A 21 1.57 20.94 19.25
CA LYS A 21 2.77 20.53 18.52
C LYS A 21 3.43 21.62 17.66
N ALA A 22 4.77 21.64 17.75
CA ALA A 22 5.66 22.37 16.87
C ALA A 22 5.27 22.19 15.40
N GLN A 23 5.31 23.30 14.67
CA GLN A 23 5.30 23.32 13.21
C GLN A 23 6.47 22.46 12.71
N ALA A 24 6.16 21.38 12.02
CA ALA A 24 7.07 20.79 11.05
C ALA A 24 6.57 21.23 9.67
N VAL A 25 7.37 22.10 9.06
CA VAL A 25 7.27 22.54 7.67
C VAL A 25 6.91 21.36 6.76
N SER A 26 5.74 21.42 6.14
CA SER A 26 5.45 20.57 4.99
C SER A 26 6.36 21.05 3.86
N ALA A 27 7.46 20.32 3.65
CA ALA A 27 8.07 20.30 2.32
C ALA A 27 6.97 19.79 1.39
N VAL A 28 6.35 20.70 0.65
CA VAL A 28 5.48 20.35 -0.48
C VAL A 28 6.37 19.56 -1.42
N SER A 29 6.22 18.24 -1.39
CA SER A 29 6.85 17.35 -2.35
C SER A 29 6.35 17.77 -3.73
N THR A 30 7.23 18.29 -4.57
CA THR A 30 6.93 18.75 -5.93
C THR A 30 6.76 17.58 -6.91
N LYS A 31 6.34 16.40 -6.43
CA LYS A 31 5.96 15.26 -7.26
C LYS A 31 4.44 15.28 -7.34
N SER A 32 3.90 15.73 -8.47
CA SER A 32 2.45 15.81 -8.67
C SER A 32 1.86 14.40 -8.56
N PRO A 33 0.88 14.16 -7.66
CA PRO A 33 0.14 12.90 -7.60
C PRO A 33 -0.38 12.45 -8.98
N ASP A 34 -0.75 13.43 -9.81
CA ASP A 34 -1.17 13.27 -11.20
C ASP A 34 -0.15 12.50 -12.07
N ALA A 35 1.15 12.67 -11.83
CA ALA A 35 2.18 11.97 -12.60
C ALA A 35 2.31 10.50 -12.18
N ALA A 36 2.19 10.21 -10.88
CA ALA A 36 2.20 8.84 -10.38
C ALA A 36 0.97 8.06 -10.88
N GLU A 37 -0.19 8.71 -10.86
CA GLU A 37 -1.43 8.14 -11.37
C GLU A 37 -1.37 7.88 -12.88
N GLU A 38 -0.76 8.78 -13.66
CA GLU A 38 -0.58 8.60 -15.10
C GLU A 38 0.34 7.41 -15.41
N HIS A 39 1.45 7.27 -14.69
CA HIS A 39 2.32 6.09 -14.78
C HIS A 39 1.54 4.82 -14.42
N ASN A 40 0.77 4.82 -13.34
CA ASN A 40 -0.06 3.67 -12.98
C ASN A 40 -1.10 3.33 -14.07
N ARG A 41 -1.81 4.33 -14.59
CA ARG A 41 -2.81 4.15 -15.65
C ARG A 41 -2.18 3.56 -16.91
N ARG A 42 -0.99 4.02 -17.28
CA ARG A 42 -0.24 3.48 -18.42
C ARG A 42 0.24 2.06 -18.14
N GLY A 43 0.70 1.77 -16.92
CA GLY A 43 1.07 0.43 -16.49
C GLY A 43 -0.09 -0.55 -16.64
N SER A 44 -1.30 -0.18 -16.19
CA SER A 44 -2.50 -0.99 -16.38
C SER A 44 -2.83 -1.24 -17.85
N GLN A 45 -2.73 -0.21 -18.70
CA GLN A 45 -2.94 -0.37 -20.15
C GLN A 45 -1.95 -1.35 -20.78
N LEU A 46 -0.66 -1.24 -20.44
CA LEU A 46 0.37 -2.15 -20.93
C LEU A 46 0.15 -3.59 -20.43
N PHE A 47 -0.31 -3.74 -19.19
CA PHE A 47 -0.66 -5.04 -18.63
C PHE A 47 -1.81 -5.68 -19.41
N ASP A 48 -2.87 -4.93 -19.67
CA ASP A 48 -4.02 -5.38 -20.48
C ASP A 48 -3.61 -5.72 -21.92
N ASP A 49 -2.66 -4.97 -22.50
CA ASP A 49 -2.07 -5.23 -23.82
C ASP A 49 -1.10 -6.43 -23.84
N GLY A 50 -0.78 -7.01 -22.67
CA GLY A 50 0.14 -8.13 -22.50
C GLY A 50 1.63 -7.76 -22.47
N ASP A 51 1.98 -6.46 -22.50
CA ASP A 51 3.34 -6.00 -22.28
C ASP A 51 3.64 -5.91 -20.77
N ILE A 52 3.78 -7.08 -20.15
CA ILE A 52 4.02 -7.21 -18.71
C ILE A 52 5.31 -6.49 -18.28
N GLY A 53 6.37 -6.58 -19.10
CA GLY A 53 7.63 -5.89 -18.83
C GLY A 53 7.51 -4.36 -18.91
N GLY A 54 6.66 -3.85 -19.81
CA GLY A 54 6.28 -2.44 -19.87
C GLY A 54 5.49 -2.01 -18.63
N ALA A 55 4.49 -2.81 -18.24
CA ALA A 55 3.65 -2.56 -17.07
C ALA A 55 4.47 -2.43 -15.78
N ILE A 56 5.38 -3.38 -15.54
CA ILE A 56 6.30 -3.38 -14.38
C ILE A 56 7.07 -2.05 -14.29
N ARG A 57 7.63 -1.56 -15.40
CA ARG A 57 8.41 -0.31 -15.41
C ARG A 57 7.55 0.90 -15.07
N GLU A 58 6.32 0.95 -15.59
CA GLU A 58 5.41 2.06 -15.33
C GLU A 58 4.88 2.04 -13.89
N PHE A 59 4.56 0.87 -13.33
CA PHE A 59 4.18 0.76 -11.91
C PHE A 59 5.33 1.11 -10.96
N GLN A 60 6.57 0.70 -11.27
CA GLN A 60 7.75 1.13 -10.52
C GLN A 60 7.91 2.66 -10.55
N ALA A 61 7.71 3.30 -11.70
CA ALA A 61 7.75 4.76 -11.81
C ALA A 61 6.64 5.44 -10.97
N ALA A 62 5.44 4.85 -10.91
CA ALA A 62 4.37 5.33 -10.04
C ALA A 62 4.77 5.25 -8.55
N ILE A 63 5.36 4.13 -8.11
CA ILE A 63 5.85 3.92 -6.74
C ILE A 63 7.00 4.88 -6.41
N ASP A 64 7.93 5.11 -7.33
CA ASP A 64 9.02 6.07 -7.14
C ASP A 64 8.50 7.50 -6.90
N LEU A 65 7.32 7.81 -7.45
CA LEU A 65 6.67 9.10 -7.27
C LEU A 65 5.83 9.17 -5.98
N ASP A 66 5.07 8.12 -5.69
CA ASP A 66 4.25 7.99 -4.47
C ASP A 66 4.35 6.57 -3.87
N PRO A 67 5.34 6.33 -2.99
CA PRO A 67 5.60 4.99 -2.42
C PRO A 67 4.61 4.63 -1.30
N GLN A 68 3.67 5.50 -0.95
CA GLN A 68 2.71 5.26 0.12
C GLN A 68 1.33 4.83 -0.40
N ASN A 69 1.20 4.68 -1.72
CA ASN A 69 -0.03 4.25 -2.36
C ASN A 69 -0.09 2.71 -2.44
N ALA A 70 -0.98 2.11 -1.65
CA ALA A 70 -1.15 0.65 -1.59
C ALA A 70 -1.49 0.05 -2.97
N SER A 71 -2.32 0.72 -3.77
CA SER A 71 -2.76 0.22 -5.07
C SER A 71 -1.62 0.12 -6.08
N TYR A 72 -0.61 1.00 -6.03
CA TYR A 72 0.53 0.91 -6.94
C TYR A 72 1.41 -0.30 -6.62
N HIS A 73 1.61 -0.59 -5.32
CA HIS A 73 2.28 -1.80 -4.89
C HIS A 73 1.49 -3.07 -5.27
N CYS A 74 0.15 -3.05 -5.12
CA CYS A 74 -0.71 -4.15 -5.53
C CYS A 74 -0.63 -4.41 -7.04
N ASN A 75 -0.70 -3.37 -7.88
CA ASN A 75 -0.59 -3.49 -9.32
C ASN A 75 0.80 -3.98 -9.78
N LEU A 76 1.88 -3.51 -9.15
CA LEU A 76 3.22 -4.03 -9.42
C LEU A 76 3.34 -5.51 -9.03
N ALA A 77 2.75 -5.91 -7.91
CA ALA A 77 2.74 -7.29 -7.46
C ALA A 77 2.00 -8.21 -8.45
N ILE A 78 0.82 -7.79 -8.94
CA ILE A 78 0.07 -8.49 -9.98
C ILE A 78 0.89 -8.61 -11.26
N ALA A 79 1.63 -7.57 -11.64
CA ALA A 79 2.49 -7.61 -12.82
C ALA A 79 3.68 -8.57 -12.66
N TYR A 80 4.26 -8.66 -11.46
CA TYR A 80 5.30 -9.67 -11.18
C TYR A 80 4.76 -11.09 -11.16
N ASP A 81 3.60 -11.29 -10.56
CA ASP A 81 2.89 -12.58 -10.51
C ASP A 81 2.60 -13.11 -11.92
N ALA A 82 2.04 -12.26 -12.78
CA ALA A 82 1.83 -12.56 -14.20
C ALA A 82 3.12 -12.82 -14.99
N ASN A 83 4.28 -12.40 -14.47
CA ASN A 83 5.60 -12.63 -15.05
C ASN A 83 6.34 -13.81 -14.39
N GLU A 84 5.64 -14.65 -13.60
CA GLU A 84 6.19 -15.80 -12.86
C GLU A 84 7.31 -15.38 -11.87
N GLN A 85 7.24 -14.16 -11.35
CA GLN A 85 8.16 -13.60 -10.35
C GLN A 85 7.52 -13.58 -8.95
N ASP A 86 7.11 -14.74 -8.46
CA ASP A 86 6.35 -14.92 -7.21
C ASP A 86 7.02 -14.26 -6.00
N SER A 87 8.36 -14.32 -5.92
CA SER A 87 9.11 -13.75 -4.80
C SER A 87 8.99 -12.23 -4.77
N GLU A 88 9.15 -11.58 -5.91
CA GLU A 88 8.96 -10.14 -6.06
C GLU A 88 7.49 -9.73 -5.87
N ALA A 89 6.56 -10.54 -6.37
CA ALA A 89 5.13 -10.35 -6.17
C ALA A 89 4.77 -10.34 -4.68
N LEU A 90 5.19 -11.35 -3.92
CA LEU A 90 4.95 -11.42 -2.47
C LEU A 90 5.49 -10.19 -1.73
N VAL A 91 6.70 -9.72 -2.05
CA VAL A 91 7.28 -8.53 -1.42
C VAL A 91 6.43 -7.28 -1.65
N GLU A 92 5.90 -7.10 -2.85
CA GLU A 92 5.06 -5.95 -3.19
C GLU A 92 3.63 -6.09 -2.64
N TYR A 93 3.02 -7.28 -2.66
CA TYR A 93 1.74 -7.51 -1.99
C TYR A 93 1.84 -7.26 -0.48
N GLU A 94 2.90 -7.71 0.18
CA GLU A 94 3.12 -7.43 1.60
C GLU A 94 3.28 -5.92 1.88
N LYS A 95 3.89 -5.16 0.97
CA LYS A 95 3.94 -3.69 1.07
C LYS A 95 2.54 -3.10 0.93
N ALA A 96 1.77 -3.54 -0.06
CA ALA A 96 0.38 -3.12 -0.26
C ALA A 96 -0.45 -3.38 1.00
N LEU A 97 -0.39 -4.59 1.56
CA LEU A 97 -1.12 -4.97 2.77
C LEU A 97 -0.64 -4.27 4.05
N ARG A 98 0.61 -3.80 4.10
CA ARG A 98 1.06 -2.92 5.20
C ARG A 98 0.46 -1.52 5.10
N LEU A 99 0.21 -1.03 3.89
CA LEU A 99 -0.37 0.29 3.62
C LEU A 99 -1.90 0.26 3.73
N ASP A 100 -2.53 -0.78 3.18
CA ASP A 100 -3.95 -1.10 3.30
C ASP A 100 -4.16 -2.57 3.69
N PRO A 101 -4.31 -2.86 5.00
CA PRO A 101 -4.50 -4.22 5.50
C PRO A 101 -5.80 -4.92 5.07
N ASN A 102 -6.72 -4.20 4.45
CA ASN A 102 -8.03 -4.71 4.05
C ASN A 102 -8.21 -4.74 2.52
N ASP A 103 -7.13 -4.55 1.75
CA ASP A 103 -7.17 -4.73 0.29
C ASP A 103 -7.47 -6.19 -0.03
N LEU A 104 -8.74 -6.46 -0.38
CA LEU A 104 -9.23 -7.79 -0.70
C LEU A 104 -8.51 -8.41 -1.90
N THR A 105 -8.06 -7.60 -2.86
CA THR A 105 -7.33 -8.07 -4.04
C THR A 105 -5.98 -8.61 -3.61
N ALA A 106 -5.22 -7.81 -2.84
CA ALA A 106 -3.92 -8.23 -2.33
C ALA A 106 -4.01 -9.45 -1.39
N LEU A 107 -5.02 -9.49 -0.52
CA LEU A 107 -5.25 -10.65 0.36
C LEU A 107 -5.53 -11.92 -0.46
N LEU A 108 -6.38 -11.81 -1.49
CA LEU A 108 -6.77 -12.96 -2.32
C LEU A 108 -5.57 -13.48 -3.13
N SER A 109 -4.84 -12.58 -3.78
CA SER A 109 -3.66 -12.92 -4.58
C SER A 109 -2.58 -13.59 -3.74
N VAL A 110 -2.26 -13.06 -2.55
CA VAL A 110 -1.28 -13.70 -1.65
C VAL A 110 -1.76 -15.07 -1.18
N GLY A 111 -3.06 -15.21 -0.92
CA GLY A 111 -3.67 -16.49 -0.59
C GLY A 111 -3.45 -17.53 -1.70
N TYR A 112 -3.74 -17.19 -2.95
CA TYR A 112 -3.50 -18.08 -4.09
C TYR A 112 -2.01 -18.38 -4.28
N LEU A 113 -1.15 -17.37 -4.21
CA LEU A 113 0.28 -17.53 -4.42
C LEU A 113 0.92 -18.46 -3.38
N TYR A 114 0.50 -18.41 -2.11
CA TYR A 114 0.92 -19.39 -1.10
C TYR A 114 0.37 -20.79 -1.36
N ASN A 115 -0.87 -20.89 -1.82
CA ASN A 115 -1.47 -22.19 -2.13
C ASN A 115 -0.77 -22.87 -3.31
N GLU A 116 -0.44 -22.13 -4.36
CA GLU A 116 0.28 -22.62 -5.53
C GLU A 116 1.73 -23.00 -5.19
N ASN A 117 2.34 -22.32 -4.22
CA ASN A 117 3.68 -22.62 -3.69
C ASN A 117 3.69 -23.69 -2.58
N ASP A 118 2.73 -24.63 -2.61
CA ASP A 118 2.59 -25.76 -1.67
C ASP A 118 2.59 -25.34 -0.18
N GLN A 119 2.08 -24.15 0.13
CA GLN A 119 1.98 -23.60 1.50
C GLN A 119 0.52 -23.26 1.87
N PRO A 120 -0.40 -24.24 1.85
CA PRO A 120 -1.82 -24.00 2.08
C PRO A 120 -2.12 -23.46 3.49
N GLU A 121 -1.32 -23.79 4.51
CA GLU A 121 -1.50 -23.25 5.87
C GLU A 121 -1.28 -21.74 5.95
N ARG A 122 -0.47 -21.19 5.04
CA ARG A 122 -0.31 -19.74 4.92
C ARG A 122 -1.48 -19.14 4.16
N ALA A 123 -1.91 -19.76 3.06
CA ALA A 123 -3.06 -19.32 2.27
C ALA A 123 -4.34 -19.17 3.12
N ILE A 124 -4.62 -20.15 3.99
CA ILE A 124 -5.77 -20.14 4.91
C ILE A 124 -5.82 -18.86 5.76
N GLN A 125 -4.67 -18.32 6.20
CA GLN A 125 -4.65 -17.12 7.03
C GLN A 125 -5.20 -15.90 6.27
N TYR A 126 -4.87 -15.80 4.99
CA TYR A 126 -5.35 -14.71 4.13
C TYR A 126 -6.82 -14.89 3.74
N TRP A 127 -7.26 -16.11 3.39
CA TRP A 127 -8.67 -16.35 3.08
C TRP A 127 -9.59 -16.19 4.30
N ASN A 128 -9.16 -16.63 5.48
CA ASN A 128 -9.90 -16.33 6.71
C ASN A 128 -10.01 -14.82 6.95
N ARG A 129 -8.94 -14.06 6.67
CA ARG A 129 -8.98 -12.60 6.80
C ARG A 129 -9.97 -11.97 5.82
N ILE A 130 -10.05 -12.48 4.58
CA ILE A 130 -11.09 -12.06 3.63
C ILE A 130 -12.48 -12.36 4.19
N LEU A 131 -12.73 -13.56 4.72
CA LEU A 131 -14.03 -13.92 5.29
C LEU A 131 -14.38 -13.13 6.57
N GLU A 132 -13.39 -12.62 7.31
CA GLU A 132 -13.62 -11.67 8.41
C GLU A 132 -14.11 -10.30 7.90
N ILE A 133 -13.63 -9.85 6.75
CA ILE A 133 -13.92 -8.54 6.15
C ILE A 133 -15.19 -8.58 5.28
N ALA A 134 -15.29 -9.62 4.44
CA ALA A 134 -16.33 -9.89 3.47
C ALA A 134 -16.78 -11.36 3.62
N PRO A 135 -17.68 -11.66 4.58
CA PRO A 135 -18.12 -13.03 4.88
C PRO A 135 -18.80 -13.75 3.71
N ASP A 136 -19.28 -13.01 2.71
CA ASP A 136 -19.96 -13.46 1.51
C ASP A 136 -19.05 -13.55 0.27
N SER A 137 -17.72 -13.37 0.43
CA SER A 137 -16.77 -13.59 -0.68
C SER A 137 -16.83 -15.03 -1.17
N ALA A 138 -17.34 -15.21 -2.39
CA ALA A 138 -17.42 -16.51 -3.04
C ALA A 138 -16.04 -17.09 -3.27
N GLU A 139 -15.07 -16.25 -3.66
CA GLU A 139 -13.69 -16.63 -3.95
C GLU A 139 -13.00 -17.22 -2.71
N ALA A 140 -13.14 -16.57 -1.56
CA ALA A 140 -12.55 -17.07 -0.32
C ALA A 140 -13.27 -18.32 0.21
N GLN A 141 -14.59 -18.43 0.02
CA GLN A 141 -15.35 -19.63 0.36
C GLN A 141 -14.93 -20.82 -0.51
N GLU A 142 -14.84 -20.63 -1.83
CA GLU A 142 -14.42 -21.64 -2.80
C GLU A 142 -12.99 -22.10 -2.52
N ALA A 143 -12.06 -21.16 -2.28
CA ALA A 143 -10.68 -21.49 -1.95
C ALA A 143 -10.56 -22.36 -0.68
N MET A 144 -11.37 -22.05 0.34
CA MET A 144 -11.42 -22.82 1.59
C MET A 144 -12.08 -24.20 1.39
N GLU A 145 -13.11 -24.31 0.56
CA GLU A 145 -13.78 -25.57 0.24
C GLU A 145 -12.87 -26.50 -0.55
N ASN A 146 -12.19 -25.99 -1.58
CA ASN A 146 -11.21 -26.72 -2.38
C ASN A 146 -10.11 -27.33 -1.49
N LEU A 147 -9.61 -26.56 -0.51
CA LEU A 147 -8.57 -27.05 0.38
C LEU A 147 -9.07 -28.16 1.33
N ARG A 148 -10.31 -28.06 1.84
CA ARG A 148 -10.90 -29.10 2.69
C ARG A 148 -11.05 -30.43 1.93
N HIS A 149 -11.50 -30.36 0.68
CA HIS A 149 -11.63 -31.56 -0.15
C HIS A 149 -10.30 -32.27 -0.42
N LEU A 150 -9.20 -31.53 -0.52
CA LEU A 150 -7.86 -32.12 -0.70
C LEU A 150 -7.34 -32.83 0.56
N GLN A 151 -7.75 -32.39 1.75
CA GLN A 151 -7.31 -32.96 3.03
C GLN A 151 -8.13 -34.18 3.48
N GLU A 152 -9.25 -34.45 2.82
CA GLU A 152 -10.16 -35.57 3.13
C GLU A 152 -9.94 -36.81 2.22
N LEU A 153 -8.96 -36.77 1.31
CA LEU A 153 -8.55 -37.88 0.43
C LEU A 153 -7.32 -38.63 0.97
#